data_AF-A0A914MH55-F1
#
_entry.id   AF-A0A914MH55-F1
#
_cell.length_a   1.000
_cell.length_b   1.000
_cell.length_c   1.000
_cell.angle_alpha   90.00
_cell.angle_beta   90.00
_cell.angle_gamma   90.00
#
_symmetry.space_group_name_H-M   'P 1'
#
loop_
_entity.id
_entity.type
_entity.pdbx_description
1 polymer ?
#
loop_
_entity_poly.entity_id
_entity_poly.type
_entity_poly.pdbx_seq_one_letter_code
_entity_poly.pdbx_strand_id
1 'polypeptide(L)'
;MAAQYVYVRDPSDDKIMEFPVSNDGTLPVYLINNTFNGFFGLKYNNEVTGFKRAVLTDPINQVFLAPEGGWDNKIFELVHSPSRSGKRSSRPYDGVQEANRLNTASVCPVKKSRKDNSNLPTSLAIQNFSFYIEENGIKNSVICLEKDFFCTFRHGTHKNFQLRDLVTIFNYDGEKSMEATVRYIDDRLDFIILRSTNKVEKVPILCRNFLPAEDLVVCGRSGSSGELIYAKGCIRTSLLQHFTHFTEQGLFEQRGPFLLANIHTLPGDSGAPVFGNRGLIGMHLGTTLYHNLIVNYMVITSDLIHGINVVKHQDSPARPGSREEPIRIRVDDKEFVGV
;
A
#
# COMPACT_ATOMS: atom_id res chain seq x y z
N MET A 1 -40.14 16.73 -11.47
CA MET A 1 -39.35 17.32 -10.37
C MET A 1 -38.29 18.21 -10.99
N ALA A 2 -38.06 19.41 -10.46
CA ALA A 2 -37.01 20.30 -10.95
C ALA A 2 -35.64 19.66 -10.70
N ALA A 3 -34.70 19.81 -11.63
CA ALA A 3 -33.33 19.34 -11.43
C ALA A 3 -32.66 20.14 -10.30
N GLN A 4 -32.11 19.44 -9.31
CA GLN A 4 -31.32 20.05 -8.24
C GLN A 4 -29.87 20.21 -8.71
N TYR A 5 -29.27 21.35 -8.40
CA TYR A 5 -27.90 21.67 -8.78
C TYR A 5 -27.05 22.00 -7.56
N VAL A 6 -25.77 21.65 -7.63
CA VAL A 6 -24.75 21.97 -6.65
C VAL A 6 -23.78 22.98 -7.24
N TYR A 7 -23.47 24.05 -6.49
CA TYR A 7 -22.53 25.08 -6.92
C TYR A 7 -21.15 24.80 -6.32
N VAL A 8 -20.16 24.61 -7.18
CA VAL A 8 -18.78 24.31 -6.81
C VAL A 8 -17.85 25.43 -7.28
N ARG A 9 -17.07 25.98 -6.35
CA ARG A 9 -16.07 27.03 -6.53
C ARG A 9 -14.67 26.42 -6.58
N ASP A 10 -13.91 26.76 -7.61
CA ASP A 10 -12.47 26.50 -7.62
C ASP A 10 -11.73 27.66 -6.93
N PRO A 11 -10.99 27.41 -5.82
CA PRO A 11 -10.26 28.47 -5.13
C PRO A 11 -9.07 29.03 -5.94
N SER A 12 -8.68 28.40 -7.04
CA SER A 12 -7.53 28.84 -7.86
C SER A 12 -7.86 29.94 -8.86
N ASP A 13 -9.07 29.96 -9.40
CA ASP A 13 -9.53 30.95 -10.40
C ASP A 13 -10.83 31.67 -10.00
N ASP A 14 -11.38 31.35 -8.82
CA ASP A 14 -12.63 31.89 -8.28
C ASP A 14 -13.87 31.61 -9.13
N LYS A 15 -13.81 30.62 -10.03
CA LYS A 15 -14.92 30.27 -10.90
C LYS A 15 -15.90 29.36 -10.18
N ILE A 16 -17.19 29.69 -10.26
CA ILE A 16 -18.29 28.86 -9.76
C ILE A 16 -18.92 28.12 -10.93
N MET A 17 -19.10 26.81 -10.78
CA MET A 17 -19.70 25.91 -11.75
C MET A 17 -20.87 25.17 -11.11
N GLU A 18 -21.95 24.96 -11.87
CA GLU A 18 -23.12 24.22 -11.43
C GLU A 18 -23.06 22.75 -11.90
N PHE A 19 -23.43 21.83 -11.01
CA PHE A 19 -23.42 20.39 -11.29
C PHE A 19 -24.77 19.77 -10.95
N PRO A 20 -25.33 18.93 -11.85
CA PRO A 20 -26.60 18.28 -11.57
C PRO A 20 -26.43 17.20 -10.50
N VAL A 21 -27.42 17.14 -9.60
CA VAL A 21 -27.55 16.07 -8.59
C VAL A 21 -28.34 14.91 -9.20
N SER A 22 -27.93 13.69 -8.89
CA SER A 22 -28.63 12.46 -9.26
C SER A 22 -30.01 12.39 -8.60
N ASN A 23 -30.90 11.54 -9.14
CA ASN A 23 -32.25 11.37 -8.61
C ASN A 23 -32.30 10.83 -7.17
N ASP A 24 -31.23 10.18 -6.71
CA ASP A 24 -31.05 9.70 -5.34
C ASP A 24 -30.48 10.76 -4.38
N GLY A 25 -30.33 12.01 -4.84
CA GLY A 25 -29.80 13.12 -4.05
C GLY A 25 -28.28 13.11 -3.92
N THR A 26 -27.57 12.26 -4.66
CA THR A 26 -26.10 12.19 -4.62
C THR A 26 -25.46 12.97 -5.77
N LEU A 27 -24.22 13.44 -5.59
CA LEU A 27 -23.47 14.12 -6.64
C LEU A 27 -22.32 13.22 -7.12
N PRO A 28 -22.36 12.71 -8.37
CA PRO A 28 -21.30 11.83 -8.88
C PRO A 28 -19.93 12.50 -8.92
N VAL A 29 -18.91 11.83 -8.36
CA VAL A 29 -17.53 12.36 -8.25
C VAL A 29 -16.93 12.63 -9.63
N TYR A 30 -17.26 11.80 -10.63
CA TYR A 30 -16.72 11.92 -11.98
C TYR A 30 -17.11 13.24 -12.69
N LEU A 31 -18.26 13.84 -12.35
CA LEU A 31 -18.69 15.12 -12.94
C LEU A 31 -17.75 16.25 -12.55
N ILE A 32 -17.35 16.28 -11.28
CA ILE A 32 -16.37 17.23 -10.76
C ILE A 32 -14.99 16.92 -11.35
N ASN A 33 -14.59 15.65 -11.41
CA ASN A 33 -13.27 15.24 -11.91
C ASN A 33 -13.02 15.58 -13.38
N ASN A 34 -14.05 15.43 -14.23
CA ASN A 34 -13.96 15.79 -15.64
C ASN A 34 -13.83 17.31 -15.86
N THR A 35 -14.20 18.10 -14.86
CA THR A 35 -14.16 19.56 -14.93
C THR A 35 -12.90 20.12 -14.28
N PHE A 36 -12.51 19.56 -13.13
CA PHE A 36 -11.40 20.03 -12.31
C PHE A 36 -10.42 18.89 -12.06
N ASN A 37 -9.23 19.00 -12.65
CA ASN A 37 -8.18 18.01 -12.48
C ASN A 37 -7.47 18.18 -11.13
N GLY A 38 -7.20 17.07 -10.43
CA GLY A 38 -6.37 17.08 -9.22
C GLY A 38 -7.08 17.54 -7.95
N PHE A 39 -8.40 17.64 -7.96
CA PHE A 39 -9.19 17.82 -6.74
C PHE A 39 -9.26 16.50 -5.96
N PHE A 40 -9.31 16.61 -4.64
CA PHE A 40 -9.32 15.53 -3.67
C PHE A 40 -10.66 15.42 -2.93
N GLY A 41 -11.48 16.47 -2.98
CA GLY A 41 -12.80 16.47 -2.35
C GLY A 41 -13.46 17.84 -2.38
N LEU A 42 -14.60 17.92 -1.71
CA LEU A 42 -15.38 19.14 -1.54
C LEU A 42 -15.45 19.52 -0.06
N LYS A 43 -15.46 20.82 0.21
CA LYS A 43 -15.75 21.37 1.54
C LYS A 43 -16.73 22.53 1.41
N TYR A 44 -17.48 22.84 2.44
CA TYR A 44 -18.40 23.99 2.48
C TYR A 44 -18.31 24.70 3.82
N ASN A 45 -18.77 25.95 3.89
CA ASN A 45 -18.89 26.65 5.16
C ASN A 45 -20.14 26.17 5.90
N ASN A 46 -19.98 25.69 7.13
CA ASN A 46 -21.11 25.36 7.99
C ASN A 46 -21.54 26.60 8.78
N GLU A 47 -22.69 27.17 8.44
CA GLU A 47 -23.20 28.40 9.07
C GLU A 47 -23.54 28.23 10.56
N VAL A 48 -23.87 27.01 11.00
CA VAL A 48 -24.20 26.73 12.40
C VAL A 48 -22.96 26.78 13.29
N THR A 49 -21.84 26.25 12.80
CA THR A 49 -20.61 26.16 13.58
C THR A 49 -19.55 27.19 13.22
N GLY A 50 -19.70 27.89 12.08
CA GLY A 50 -18.72 28.83 11.54
C GLY A 50 -17.46 28.18 10.95
N PHE A 51 -17.38 26.84 10.90
CA PHE A 51 -16.22 26.10 10.40
C PHE A 51 -16.44 25.55 8.99
N LYS A 52 -15.34 25.34 8.25
CA LYS A 52 -15.39 24.57 7.00
C LYS A 52 -15.58 23.09 7.30
N ARG A 53 -16.53 22.45 6.63
CA ARG A 53 -16.88 21.04 6.77
C ARG A 53 -16.63 20.32 5.45
N ALA A 54 -15.98 19.16 5.51
CA ALA A 54 -15.78 18.29 4.35
C ALA A 54 -17.11 17.60 3.95
N VAL A 55 -17.29 17.36 2.66
CA VAL A 55 -18.42 16.58 2.14
C VAL A 55 -18.04 15.11 2.17
N LEU A 56 -18.92 14.27 2.72
CA LEU A 56 -18.71 12.83 2.77
C LEU A 56 -18.82 12.24 1.36
N THR A 57 -18.02 11.21 1.12
CA THR A 57 -18.02 10.47 -0.15
C THR A 57 -18.34 9.01 0.15
N ASP A 58 -19.24 8.41 -0.64
CA ASP A 58 -19.40 6.97 -0.68
C ASP A 58 -18.32 6.39 -1.60
N PRO A 59 -17.32 5.66 -1.05
CA PRO A 59 -16.21 5.14 -1.84
C PRO A 59 -16.62 3.99 -2.75
N ILE A 60 -17.74 3.30 -2.47
CA ILE A 60 -18.21 2.16 -3.26
C ILE A 60 -18.91 2.68 -4.51
N ASN A 61 -19.83 3.63 -4.35
CA ASN A 61 -20.63 4.16 -5.44
C ASN A 61 -19.99 5.38 -6.13
N GLN A 62 -18.88 5.91 -5.61
CA GLN A 62 -18.14 7.06 -6.17
C GLN A 62 -19.03 8.31 -6.29
N VAL A 63 -19.77 8.61 -5.23
CA VAL A 63 -20.67 9.76 -5.14
C VAL A 63 -20.42 10.57 -3.87
N PHE A 64 -20.57 11.89 -3.96
CA PHE A 64 -20.70 12.74 -2.79
C PHE A 64 -22.10 12.61 -2.20
N LEU A 65 -22.15 12.43 -0.88
CA LEU A 65 -23.38 12.34 -0.13
C LEU A 65 -23.86 13.75 0.22
N ALA A 66 -25.19 13.95 0.17
CA ALA A 66 -25.79 15.21 0.58
C ALA A 66 -25.39 15.53 2.03
N PRO A 67 -24.86 16.73 2.30
CA PRO A 67 -24.55 17.13 3.67
C PRO A 67 -25.84 17.28 4.49
N GLU A 68 -25.67 17.36 5.81
CA GLU A 68 -26.75 17.73 6.72
C GLU A 68 -27.41 19.06 6.28
N GLY A 69 -28.74 19.03 6.09
CA GLY A 69 -29.48 20.17 5.53
C GLY A 69 -29.41 20.31 4.00
N GLY A 70 -28.95 19.29 3.27
CA GLY A 70 -29.00 19.18 1.82
C GLY A 70 -28.02 20.10 1.06
N TRP A 71 -28.09 20.05 -0.27
CA TRP A 71 -27.23 20.83 -1.18
C TRP A 71 -27.57 22.32 -1.22
N ASP A 72 -28.81 22.67 -0.91
CA ASP A 72 -29.34 24.01 -1.14
C ASP A 72 -28.65 25.06 -0.26
N ASN A 73 -28.58 26.28 -0.79
CA ASN A 73 -27.99 27.47 -0.16
C ASN A 73 -26.52 27.29 0.26
N LYS A 74 -25.77 26.39 -0.38
CA LYS A 74 -24.35 26.15 -0.09
C LYS A 74 -23.50 26.32 -1.35
N ILE A 75 -22.32 26.92 -1.17
CA ILE A 75 -21.25 26.93 -2.16
C ILE A 75 -20.16 26.00 -1.64
N PHE A 76 -19.81 25.00 -2.45
CA PHE A 76 -18.78 24.03 -2.13
C PHE A 76 -17.47 24.49 -2.75
N GLU A 77 -16.37 24.43 -2.01
CA GLU A 77 -15.03 24.72 -2.51
C GLU A 77 -14.30 23.41 -2.81
N LEU A 78 -13.57 23.38 -3.93
CA LEU A 78 -12.64 22.29 -4.23
C LEU A 78 -11.51 22.26 -3.20
N VAL A 79 -11.13 21.05 -2.82
CA VAL A 79 -9.91 20.78 -2.07
C VAL A 79 -8.90 20.22 -3.06
N HIS A 80 -7.89 21.00 -3.43
CA HIS A 80 -6.79 20.54 -4.26
C HIS A 80 -5.73 19.84 -3.42
N SER A 81 -5.04 18.84 -3.98
CA SER A 81 -3.82 18.33 -3.36
C SER A 81 -2.77 19.44 -3.29
N PRO A 82 -1.98 19.55 -2.20
CA PRO A 82 -0.94 20.57 -2.09
C PRO A 82 0.09 20.37 -3.21
N SER A 83 0.06 21.24 -4.22
CA SER A 83 1.08 21.27 -5.26
C SER A 83 2.36 21.89 -4.68
N ARG A 84 3.49 21.19 -4.87
CA ARG A 84 4.84 21.75 -4.64
C ARG A 84 4.99 23.04 -5.44
N SER A 85 4.98 24.18 -4.76
CA SER A 85 5.24 25.49 -5.35
C SER A 85 6.73 25.59 -5.72
N GLY A 86 7.01 25.50 -7.02
CA GLY A 86 8.34 25.74 -7.60
C GLY A 86 8.21 26.41 -8.95
N LYS A 87 8.56 27.70 -9.01
CA LYS A 87 8.45 28.61 -10.15
C LYS A 87 8.93 28.00 -11.47
N ARG A 88 8.06 28.00 -12.49
CA ARG A 88 8.41 27.79 -13.91
C ARG A 88 9.39 28.89 -14.35
N SER A 89 10.59 28.50 -14.77
CA SER A 89 11.40 29.31 -15.69
C SER A 89 11.24 28.73 -17.09
N SER A 90 10.89 29.58 -18.04
CA SER A 90 10.72 29.27 -19.45
C SER A 90 12.06 29.00 -20.12
N ARG A 91 12.28 27.77 -20.57
CA ARG A 91 13.13 27.48 -21.73
C ARG A 91 12.43 26.44 -22.63
N PRO A 92 12.41 26.64 -23.95
CA PRO A 92 11.87 25.63 -24.86
C PRO A 92 12.89 24.50 -24.95
N TYR A 93 12.47 23.29 -24.59
CA TYR A 93 13.26 22.07 -24.80
C TYR A 93 12.63 21.34 -25.98
N ASP A 94 13.36 21.29 -27.09
CA ASP A 94 13.05 20.48 -28.26
C ASP A 94 13.14 19.00 -27.88
N GLY A 95 11.99 18.38 -27.65
CA GLY A 95 11.86 16.94 -27.37
C GLY A 95 10.61 16.31 -27.99
N VAL A 96 9.96 17.01 -28.93
CA VAL A 96 8.81 16.51 -29.68
C VAL A 96 9.30 15.55 -30.75
N GLN A 97 9.75 14.35 -30.35
CA GLN A 97 9.79 13.18 -31.22
C GLN A 97 9.87 11.83 -30.49
N GLU A 98 10.18 11.77 -29.19
CA GLU A 98 10.22 10.49 -28.45
C GLU A 98 8.95 10.16 -27.65
N ALA A 99 8.09 11.13 -27.34
CA ALA A 99 6.83 10.88 -26.61
C ALA A 99 5.75 10.15 -27.44
N ASN A 100 5.89 10.10 -28.77
CA ASN A 100 4.93 9.42 -29.65
C ASN A 100 5.24 7.94 -29.91
N ARG A 101 6.33 7.38 -29.37
CA ARG A 101 6.62 5.94 -29.47
C ARG A 101 6.21 5.10 -28.26
N LEU A 102 5.80 5.73 -27.14
CA LEU A 102 5.32 5.02 -25.94
C LEU A 102 3.80 5.14 -25.70
N ASN A 103 3.08 5.87 -26.57
CA ASN A 103 1.62 6.04 -26.48
C ASN A 103 0.80 4.92 -27.16
N THR A 104 1.40 3.76 -27.43
CA THR A 104 0.67 2.55 -27.85
C THR A 104 0.65 1.45 -26.80
N ALA A 105 0.99 1.75 -25.54
CA ALA A 105 0.60 0.88 -24.42
C ALA A 105 -0.91 1.03 -24.19
N SER A 106 -1.67 0.28 -24.98
CA SER A 106 -3.10 0.04 -24.86
C SER A 106 -3.55 0.06 -23.40
N VAL A 107 -4.48 0.96 -23.09
CA VAL A 107 -5.44 0.81 -21.99
C VAL A 107 -5.90 -0.65 -22.01
N CYS A 108 -5.45 -1.45 -21.04
CA CYS A 108 -5.89 -2.84 -20.96
C CYS A 108 -7.40 -2.82 -20.73
N PRO A 109 -8.22 -3.38 -21.63
CA PRO A 109 -9.64 -3.52 -21.38
C PRO A 109 -9.81 -4.42 -20.16
N VAL A 110 -10.72 -4.07 -19.27
CA VAL A 110 -11.24 -4.99 -18.24
C VAL A 110 -11.83 -6.20 -18.98
N LYS A 111 -11.03 -7.25 -19.16
CA LYS A 111 -11.46 -8.48 -19.83
C LYS A 111 -12.40 -9.23 -18.88
N LYS A 112 -13.67 -9.33 -19.28
CA LYS A 112 -14.64 -10.28 -18.74
C LYS A 112 -14.02 -11.68 -18.66
N SER A 113 -14.20 -12.32 -17.50
CA SER A 113 -13.89 -13.71 -17.14
C SER A 113 -13.05 -14.50 -18.18
N ARG A 114 -11.73 -14.38 -18.10
CA ARG A 114 -10.87 -15.47 -18.58
C ARG A 114 -11.00 -16.65 -17.61
N LYS A 115 -11.20 -17.87 -18.13
CA LYS A 115 -10.98 -19.10 -17.34
C LYS A 115 -9.61 -18.97 -16.66
N ASP A 116 -9.60 -19.18 -15.34
CA ASP A 116 -8.48 -18.95 -14.44
C ASP A 116 -7.35 -19.96 -14.73
N ASN A 117 -6.53 -19.66 -15.74
CA ASN A 117 -5.28 -20.37 -16.05
C ASN A 117 -4.10 -19.76 -15.29
N SER A 118 -4.35 -19.02 -14.19
CA SER A 118 -3.27 -18.48 -13.37
C SER A 118 -2.62 -19.61 -12.57
N ASN A 119 -1.29 -19.74 -12.65
CA ASN A 119 -0.51 -20.68 -11.81
C ASN A 119 -0.31 -20.12 -10.39
N LEU A 120 -1.27 -19.31 -9.91
CA LEU A 120 -1.19 -18.73 -8.59
C LEU A 120 -1.39 -19.81 -7.52
N PRO A 121 -0.66 -19.71 -6.39
CA PRO A 121 -0.84 -20.68 -5.33
C PRO A 121 -2.27 -20.62 -4.78
N THR A 122 -2.82 -21.80 -4.49
CA THR A 122 -4.14 -21.93 -3.85
C THR A 122 -4.08 -21.46 -2.41
N SER A 123 -5.22 -21.10 -1.82
CA SER A 123 -5.29 -20.73 -0.39
C SER A 123 -4.68 -21.80 0.51
N LEU A 124 -4.97 -23.09 0.25
CA LEU A 124 -4.40 -24.23 0.97
C LEU A 124 -2.87 -24.31 0.87
N ALA A 125 -2.29 -24.02 -0.30
CA ALA A 125 -0.84 -24.02 -0.46
C ALA A 125 -0.20 -22.91 0.39
N ILE A 126 -0.81 -21.72 0.39
CA ILE A 126 -0.30 -20.54 1.10
C ILE A 126 -0.41 -20.68 2.62
N GLN A 127 -1.40 -21.42 3.14
CA GLN A 127 -1.53 -21.69 4.59
C GLN A 127 -0.25 -22.27 5.23
N ASN A 128 0.58 -22.99 4.48
CA ASN A 128 1.86 -23.51 4.98
C ASN A 128 2.91 -22.41 5.25
N PHE A 129 2.70 -21.20 4.73
CA PHE A 129 3.63 -20.07 4.78
C PHE A 129 3.03 -18.84 5.48
N SER A 130 1.75 -18.90 5.85
CA SER A 130 1.03 -17.85 6.57
C SER A 130 1.08 -18.13 8.07
N PHE A 131 1.60 -17.16 8.80
CA PHE A 131 1.69 -17.16 10.26
C PHE A 131 1.00 -15.92 10.81
N TYR A 132 0.81 -15.87 12.12
CA TYR A 132 0.35 -14.66 12.76
C TYR A 132 0.96 -14.45 14.14
N ILE A 133 0.93 -13.21 14.59
CA ILE A 133 1.13 -12.84 16.00
C ILE A 133 -0.20 -12.34 16.51
N GLU A 134 -0.54 -12.69 17.74
CA GLU A 134 -1.76 -12.23 18.39
C GLU A 134 -1.41 -11.32 19.57
N GLU A 135 -1.93 -10.10 19.53
CA GLU A 135 -1.76 -9.11 20.59
C GLU A 135 -3.08 -8.44 20.90
N ASN A 136 -3.48 -8.45 22.18
CA ASN A 136 -4.75 -7.86 22.63
C ASN A 136 -5.98 -8.34 21.84
N GLY A 137 -5.96 -9.61 21.39
CA GLY A 137 -7.03 -10.22 20.58
C GLY A 137 -6.99 -9.85 19.08
N ILE A 138 -5.99 -9.07 18.64
CA ILE A 138 -5.79 -8.70 17.24
C ILE A 138 -4.72 -9.61 16.62
N LYS A 139 -5.05 -10.23 15.49
CA LYS A 139 -4.14 -11.12 14.76
C LYS A 139 -3.48 -10.38 13.61
N ASN A 140 -2.16 -10.23 13.70
CA ASN A 140 -1.33 -9.59 12.69
C ASN A 140 -0.62 -10.63 11.83
N SER A 141 -0.62 -10.42 10.52
CA SER A 141 -0.04 -11.37 9.57
C SER A 141 1.48 -11.40 9.68
N VAL A 142 2.05 -12.61 9.61
CA VAL A 142 3.49 -12.86 9.63
C VAL A 142 3.83 -13.76 8.45
N ILE A 143 4.93 -13.44 7.77
CA ILE A 143 5.44 -14.23 6.65
C ILE A 143 6.68 -15.00 7.06
N CYS A 144 6.75 -16.26 6.66
CA CYS A 144 8.01 -17.00 6.69
C CYS A 144 8.85 -16.64 5.47
N LEU A 145 10.11 -16.28 5.70
CA LEU A 145 11.09 -15.96 4.65
C LEU A 145 12.14 -17.06 4.49
N GLU A 146 12.61 -17.61 5.60
CA GLU A 146 13.46 -18.80 5.66
C GLU A 146 13.06 -19.68 6.85
N LYS A 147 13.70 -20.84 7.02
CA LYS A 147 13.28 -21.87 8.00
C LYS A 147 13.19 -21.33 9.42
N ASP A 148 14.05 -20.39 9.79
CA ASP A 148 14.09 -19.74 11.10
C ASP A 148 13.81 -18.22 11.03
N PHE A 149 13.50 -17.66 9.86
CA PHE A 149 13.31 -16.22 9.68
C PHE A 149 11.89 -15.87 9.25
N PHE A 150 11.32 -14.91 9.96
CA PHE A 150 9.98 -14.40 9.73
C PHE A 150 9.99 -12.87 9.65
N CYS A 151 8.94 -12.30 9.07
CA CYS A 151 8.78 -10.87 8.92
C CYS A 151 7.34 -10.44 9.14
N THR A 152 7.16 -9.24 9.68
CA THR A 152 5.88 -8.54 9.77
C THR A 152 6.14 -7.03 9.88
N PHE A 153 5.09 -6.22 9.84
CA PHE A 153 5.22 -4.79 10.11
C PHE A 153 5.29 -4.52 11.61
N ARG A 154 6.03 -3.46 11.94
CA ARG A 154 6.11 -2.95 13.30
C ARG A 154 4.83 -2.21 13.71
N HIS A 155 4.14 -1.54 12.78
CA HIS A 155 2.90 -0.82 13.06
C HIS A 155 1.64 -1.69 13.18
N GLY A 156 1.66 -2.94 12.70
CA GLY A 156 0.47 -3.82 12.79
C GLY A 156 0.15 -4.19 14.24
N THR A 157 1.18 -4.26 15.07
CA THR A 157 1.07 -4.45 16.50
C THR A 157 0.97 -3.10 17.18
N HIS A 158 -0.02 -2.88 18.04
CA HIS A 158 -0.03 -1.71 18.94
C HIS A 158 1.18 -1.69 19.91
N LYS A 159 2.07 -2.68 19.82
CA LYS A 159 3.37 -2.79 20.47
C LYS A 159 4.47 -2.15 19.62
N ASN A 160 5.20 -1.22 20.25
CA ASN A 160 6.46 -0.70 19.72
C ASN A 160 7.58 -1.72 19.92
N PHE A 161 7.68 -2.71 19.02
CA PHE A 161 8.73 -3.73 19.09
C PHE A 161 10.13 -3.12 19.24
N GLN A 162 10.91 -3.74 20.11
CA GLN A 162 12.32 -3.45 20.35
C GLN A 162 13.18 -4.66 19.95
N LEU A 163 14.46 -4.39 19.65
CA LEU A 163 15.41 -5.47 19.45
C LEU A 163 15.44 -6.39 20.68
N ARG A 164 15.47 -7.70 20.43
CA ARG A 164 15.43 -8.77 21.44
C ARG A 164 14.09 -9.02 22.11
N ASP A 165 13.03 -8.31 21.73
CA ASP A 165 11.68 -8.67 22.18
C ASP A 165 11.36 -10.11 21.81
N LEU A 166 10.78 -10.83 22.77
CA LEU A 166 10.21 -12.16 22.55
C LEU A 166 8.79 -12.04 22.01
N VAL A 167 8.49 -12.90 21.04
CA VAL A 167 7.26 -12.88 20.28
C VAL A 167 6.82 -14.32 20.04
N THR A 168 5.55 -14.61 20.30
CA THR A 168 4.95 -15.91 19.96
C THR A 168 4.32 -15.83 18.58
N ILE A 169 4.83 -16.64 17.65
CA ILE A 169 4.32 -16.78 16.29
C ILE A 169 3.46 -18.04 16.24
N PHE A 170 2.23 -17.90 15.76
CA PHE A 170 1.29 -18.99 15.55
C PHE A 170 1.25 -19.38 14.07
N ASN A 171 1.09 -20.66 13.78
CA ASN A 171 0.76 -21.12 12.43
C ASN A 171 -0.66 -20.69 12.04
N TYR A 172 -1.04 -20.93 10.78
CA TYR A 172 -2.28 -20.39 10.24
C TYR A 172 -3.54 -20.78 11.04
N ASP A 173 -3.64 -21.99 11.59
CA ASP A 173 -4.81 -22.49 12.33
C ASP A 173 -4.77 -22.15 13.84
N GLY A 174 -3.59 -21.77 14.35
CA GLY A 174 -3.37 -21.47 15.76
C GLY A 174 -3.08 -22.69 16.63
N GLU A 175 -3.01 -23.90 16.06
CA GLU A 175 -2.73 -25.14 16.78
C GLU A 175 -1.25 -25.28 17.17
N LYS A 176 -0.36 -24.65 16.41
CA LYS A 176 1.09 -24.68 16.66
C LYS A 176 1.62 -23.28 16.84
N SER A 177 2.53 -23.13 17.78
CA SER A 177 3.23 -21.88 18.02
C SER A 177 4.73 -22.10 18.18
N MET A 178 5.48 -21.03 17.98
CA MET A 178 6.91 -20.98 18.24
C MET A 178 7.28 -19.63 18.80
N GLU A 179 8.29 -19.62 19.67
CA GLU A 179 8.90 -18.38 20.12
C GLU A 179 9.90 -17.88 19.08
N ALA A 180 9.89 -16.58 18.87
CA ALA A 180 10.85 -15.88 18.04
C ALA A 180 11.31 -14.60 18.74
N THR A 181 12.47 -14.11 18.33
CA THR A 181 13.07 -12.89 18.85
C THR A 181 13.18 -11.85 17.75
N VAL A 182 12.88 -10.59 18.06
CA VAL A 182 13.15 -9.47 17.13
C VAL A 182 14.67 -9.31 16.96
N ARG A 183 15.16 -9.47 15.74
CA ARG A 183 16.60 -9.41 15.41
C ARG A 183 16.99 -8.21 14.56
N TYR A 184 16.06 -7.66 13.81
CA TYR A 184 16.31 -6.48 12.99
C TYR A 184 15.02 -5.65 12.88
N ILE A 185 15.19 -4.34 12.81
CA ILE A 185 14.13 -3.36 12.65
C ILE A 185 14.56 -2.45 11.50
N ASP A 186 13.70 -2.30 10.50
CA ASP A 186 13.86 -1.30 9.45
C ASP A 186 12.87 -0.16 9.71
N ASP A 187 13.31 0.94 10.31
CA ASP A 187 12.42 2.08 10.59
C ASP A 187 11.95 2.79 9.31
N ARG A 188 12.70 2.65 8.20
CA ARG A 188 12.35 3.28 6.91
C ARG A 188 11.17 2.56 6.25
N LEU A 189 11.20 1.23 6.22
CA LEU A 189 10.18 0.38 5.61
C LEU A 189 9.21 -0.24 6.62
N ASP A 190 9.40 0.09 7.90
CA ASP A 190 8.55 -0.19 9.03
C ASP A 190 8.28 -1.68 9.30
N PHE A 191 9.27 -2.53 8.97
CA PHE A 191 9.19 -3.97 9.21
C PHE A 191 10.21 -4.43 10.23
N ILE A 192 9.93 -5.60 10.80
CA ILE A 192 10.84 -6.31 11.69
C ILE A 192 11.18 -7.67 11.10
N ILE A 193 12.39 -8.14 11.39
CA ILE A 193 12.78 -9.53 11.17
C ILE A 193 12.82 -10.24 12.51
N LEU A 194 12.09 -11.33 12.57
CA LEU A 194 11.99 -12.24 13.70
C LEU A 194 12.83 -13.49 13.40
N ARG A 195 13.51 -13.99 14.42
CA ARG A 195 14.24 -15.27 14.33
C ARG A 195 13.74 -16.25 15.37
N SER A 196 13.29 -17.43 14.94
CA SER A 196 12.91 -18.53 15.85
C SER A 196 14.06 -19.52 16.01
N THR A 197 14.14 -20.15 17.18
CA THR A 197 15.00 -21.33 17.38
C THR A 197 14.39 -22.58 16.75
N ASN A 198 13.06 -22.63 16.63
CA ASN A 198 12.33 -23.71 16.00
C ASN A 198 12.18 -23.45 14.50
N LYS A 199 12.54 -24.45 13.69
CA LYS A 199 12.54 -24.33 12.23
C LYS A 199 11.24 -24.84 11.63
N VAL A 200 10.70 -24.11 10.66
CA VAL A 200 9.62 -24.62 9.81
C VAL A 200 10.18 -25.54 8.72
N GLU A 201 9.38 -26.52 8.32
CA GLU A 201 9.80 -27.52 7.32
C GLU A 201 9.80 -26.94 5.90
N LYS A 202 8.80 -26.11 5.59
CA LYS A 202 8.57 -25.56 4.26
C LYS A 202 8.77 -24.05 4.28
N VAL A 203 9.43 -23.54 3.24
CA VAL A 203 9.67 -22.11 3.03
C VAL A 203 9.23 -21.73 1.61
N PRO A 204 8.74 -20.50 1.40
CA PRO A 204 8.37 -20.07 0.06
C PRO A 204 9.61 -19.82 -0.80
N ILE A 205 9.45 -19.91 -2.13
CA ILE A 205 10.48 -19.43 -3.06
C ILE A 205 10.44 -17.91 -3.04
N LEU A 206 11.55 -17.26 -2.67
CA LEU A 206 11.65 -15.80 -2.64
C LEU A 206 11.96 -15.26 -4.05
N CYS A 207 11.04 -14.49 -4.64
CA CYS A 207 11.20 -13.91 -5.97
C CYS A 207 11.79 -12.51 -5.89
N ARG A 208 13.03 -12.32 -6.37
CA ARG A 208 13.68 -11.00 -6.41
C ARG A 208 13.24 -10.12 -7.58
N ASN A 209 12.65 -10.74 -8.60
CA ASN A 209 12.21 -10.08 -9.84
C ASN A 209 10.71 -10.34 -10.03
N PHE A 210 9.96 -9.32 -10.39
CA PHE A 210 8.53 -9.37 -10.72
C PHE A 210 8.31 -8.84 -12.13
N LEU A 211 7.24 -9.28 -12.79
CA LEU A 211 6.89 -8.78 -14.12
C LEU A 211 5.77 -7.73 -14.01
N PRO A 212 5.82 -6.64 -14.80
CA PRO A 212 4.68 -5.75 -14.95
C PRO A 212 3.44 -6.56 -15.38
N ALA A 213 2.27 -6.25 -14.81
CA ALA A 213 1.02 -6.98 -15.04
C ALA A 213 1.03 -8.47 -14.65
N GLU A 214 2.01 -8.95 -13.86
CA GLU A 214 1.97 -10.28 -13.27
C GLU A 214 0.75 -10.39 -12.33
N ASP A 215 -0.01 -11.48 -12.49
CA ASP A 215 -1.06 -11.84 -11.54
C ASP A 215 -0.44 -12.17 -10.19
N LEU A 216 -1.15 -11.82 -9.13
CA LEU A 216 -0.71 -12.07 -7.76
C LEU A 216 -1.88 -12.39 -6.84
N VAL A 217 -1.53 -12.84 -5.65
CA VAL A 217 -2.45 -13.16 -4.57
C VAL A 217 -1.89 -12.71 -3.24
N VAL A 218 -2.76 -12.14 -2.40
CA VAL A 218 -2.49 -11.85 -0.99
C VAL A 218 -3.28 -12.82 -0.14
N CYS A 219 -2.62 -13.35 0.89
CA CYS A 219 -3.24 -14.28 1.84
C CYS A 219 -2.93 -13.86 3.29
N GLY A 220 -3.73 -12.94 3.81
CA GLY A 220 -3.55 -12.33 5.13
C GLY A 220 -4.66 -12.68 6.10
N ARG A 221 -4.53 -12.24 7.36
CA ARG A 221 -5.67 -12.19 8.29
C ARG A 221 -6.25 -10.78 8.33
N SER A 222 -7.58 -10.69 8.38
CA SER A 222 -8.29 -9.45 8.68
C SER A 222 -8.06 -9.05 10.14
N GLY A 223 -7.76 -7.78 10.41
CA GLY A 223 -7.55 -7.31 11.79
C GLY A 223 -8.83 -7.28 12.63
N SER A 224 -10.00 -7.14 11.98
CA SER A 224 -11.30 -7.00 12.66
C SER A 224 -12.05 -8.32 12.86
N SER A 225 -11.92 -9.27 11.93
CA SER A 225 -12.57 -10.58 12.02
C SER A 225 -11.60 -11.72 12.34
N GLY A 226 -10.30 -11.49 12.19
CA GLY A 226 -9.28 -12.54 12.23
C GLY A 226 -9.36 -13.52 11.07
N GLU A 227 -10.34 -13.40 10.17
CA GLU A 227 -10.54 -14.34 9.07
C GLU A 227 -9.43 -14.25 8.03
N LEU A 228 -9.16 -15.37 7.37
CA LEU A 228 -8.21 -15.42 6.28
C LEU A 228 -8.79 -14.73 5.04
N ILE A 229 -8.13 -13.68 4.59
CA ILE A 229 -8.42 -12.99 3.34
C ILE A 229 -7.55 -13.59 2.26
N TYR A 230 -8.19 -14.09 1.21
CA TYR A 230 -7.54 -14.51 -0.02
C TYR A 230 -8.00 -13.58 -1.14
N ALA A 231 -7.11 -12.71 -1.61
CA ALA A 231 -7.45 -11.70 -2.60
C ALA A 231 -6.52 -11.79 -3.80
N LYS A 232 -7.10 -11.89 -5.00
CA LYS A 232 -6.36 -11.89 -6.27
C LYS A 232 -6.31 -10.49 -6.87
N GLY A 233 -5.22 -10.18 -7.57
CA GLY A 233 -5.06 -8.95 -8.33
C GLY A 233 -3.90 -9.06 -9.31
N CYS A 234 -3.42 -7.93 -9.84
CA CYS A 234 -2.22 -7.91 -10.66
C CYS A 234 -1.36 -6.68 -10.36
N ILE A 235 -0.06 -6.78 -10.69
CA ILE A 235 0.89 -5.67 -10.55
C ILE A 235 0.54 -4.59 -11.58
N ARG A 236 0.34 -3.36 -11.12
CA ARG A 236 -0.01 -2.21 -11.99
C ARG A 236 1.19 -1.39 -12.41
N THR A 237 2.19 -1.26 -11.54
CA THR A 237 3.47 -0.65 -11.90
C THR A 237 4.63 -1.41 -11.30
N SER A 238 5.68 -1.55 -12.09
CA SER A 238 7.00 -2.03 -11.68
C SER A 238 7.93 -0.90 -11.23
N LEU A 239 7.54 0.36 -11.44
CA LEU A 239 8.27 1.52 -10.94
C LEU A 239 8.05 1.66 -9.44
N LEU A 240 9.15 1.85 -8.72
CA LEU A 240 9.18 2.12 -7.29
C LEU A 240 8.41 3.41 -6.98
N GLN A 241 7.38 3.30 -6.14
CA GLN A 241 6.53 4.44 -5.79
C GLN A 241 6.79 4.90 -4.35
N HIS A 242 6.46 6.16 -4.06
CA HIS A 242 6.51 6.70 -2.70
C HIS A 242 5.18 6.40 -2.01
N PHE A 243 5.22 5.96 -0.75
CA PHE A 243 4.03 5.78 0.07
C PHE A 243 3.84 6.99 0.98
N THR A 244 2.62 7.48 1.08
CA THR A 244 2.29 8.53 2.03
C THR A 244 1.01 8.13 2.74
N HIS A 245 1.07 8.04 4.06
CA HIS A 245 -0.07 7.70 4.90
C HIS A 245 -0.36 8.85 5.87
N PHE A 246 -1.63 9.14 6.08
CA PHE A 246 -2.05 10.14 7.06
C PHE A 246 -2.29 9.44 8.39
N THR A 247 -1.60 9.87 9.43
CA THR A 247 -1.89 9.45 10.80
C THR A 247 -2.60 10.59 11.54
N GLU A 248 -3.19 10.31 12.71
CA GLU A 248 -3.80 11.33 13.57
C GLU A 248 -2.79 12.43 13.99
N GLN A 249 -1.49 12.15 13.89
CA GLN A 249 -0.40 13.06 14.25
C GLN A 249 0.13 13.88 13.06
N GLY A 250 -0.40 13.66 11.85
CA GLY A 250 -0.02 14.40 10.64
C GLY A 250 0.33 13.52 9.44
N LEU A 251 0.97 14.11 8.44
CA LEU A 251 1.42 13.41 7.24
C LEU A 251 2.67 12.57 7.56
N PHE A 252 2.54 11.25 7.51
CA PHE A 252 3.68 10.33 7.57
C PHE A 252 4.07 9.92 6.15
N GLU A 253 5.22 10.40 5.68
CA GLU A 253 5.76 10.00 4.37
C GLU A 253 6.73 8.83 4.55
N GLN A 254 6.38 7.67 4.00
CA GLN A 254 7.24 6.51 3.99
C GLN A 254 7.83 6.33 2.59
N ARG A 255 9.14 6.51 2.47
CA ARG A 255 9.84 6.38 1.18
C ARG A 255 10.44 4.98 1.07
N GLY A 256 10.05 4.26 0.04
CA GLY A 256 10.51 2.90 -0.17
C GLY A 256 10.30 2.41 -1.59
N PRO A 257 10.97 1.32 -1.97
CA PRO A 257 10.72 0.64 -3.22
C PRO A 257 9.40 -0.14 -3.16
N PHE A 258 8.27 0.55 -3.28
CA PHE A 258 6.96 -0.10 -3.23
C PHE A 258 6.42 -0.44 -4.62
N LEU A 259 5.77 -1.61 -4.70
CA LEU A 259 4.96 -1.99 -5.86
C LEU A 259 3.50 -1.62 -5.65
N LEU A 260 2.83 -1.24 -6.73
CA LEU A 260 1.39 -1.05 -6.75
C LEU A 260 0.68 -2.22 -7.41
N ALA A 261 -0.35 -2.71 -6.75
CA ALA A 261 -1.25 -3.74 -7.28
C ALA A 261 -2.73 -3.38 -7.05
N ASN A 262 -3.61 -3.88 -7.92
CA ASN A 262 -5.07 -3.71 -7.77
C ASN A 262 -5.69 -4.91 -7.04
N ILE A 263 -5.47 -4.97 -5.73
CA ILE A 263 -6.01 -6.01 -4.87
C ILE A 263 -7.10 -5.38 -4.01
N HIS A 264 -8.19 -6.10 -3.79
CA HIS A 264 -9.19 -5.67 -2.82
C HIS A 264 -8.86 -6.32 -1.48
N THR A 265 -8.28 -5.53 -0.58
CA THR A 265 -7.91 -5.95 0.77
C THR A 265 -8.68 -5.17 1.82
N LEU A 266 -8.67 -5.69 3.05
CA LEU A 266 -9.38 -5.10 4.20
C LEU A 266 -8.36 -4.70 5.26
N PRO A 267 -8.67 -3.70 6.11
CA PRO A 267 -7.79 -3.33 7.22
C PRO A 267 -7.33 -4.53 8.06
N GLY A 268 -6.02 -4.57 8.34
CA GLY A 268 -5.37 -5.56 9.20
C GLY A 268 -4.70 -6.73 8.48
N ASP A 269 -4.79 -6.81 7.15
CA ASP A 269 -3.95 -7.72 6.36
C ASP A 269 -2.55 -7.17 6.05
N SER A 270 -2.20 -6.04 6.68
CA SER A 270 -0.83 -5.57 6.76
C SER A 270 0.09 -6.68 7.29
N GLY A 271 1.18 -6.92 6.58
CA GLY A 271 2.11 -8.00 6.89
C GLY A 271 1.77 -9.30 6.17
N ALA A 272 0.69 -9.34 5.38
CA ALA A 272 0.33 -10.53 4.63
C ALA A 272 1.34 -10.84 3.51
N PRO A 273 1.61 -12.12 3.24
CA PRO A 273 2.44 -12.52 2.12
C PRO A 273 1.74 -12.25 0.79
N VAL A 274 2.50 -11.74 -0.18
CA VAL A 274 2.05 -11.54 -1.55
C VAL A 274 2.79 -12.51 -2.46
N PHE A 275 2.06 -13.40 -3.12
CA PHE A 275 2.61 -14.39 -4.05
C PHE A 275 2.26 -14.07 -5.50
N GLY A 276 3.21 -14.26 -6.41
CA GLY A 276 2.94 -14.40 -7.83
C GLY A 276 3.06 -15.84 -8.28
N ASN A 277 3.14 -16.05 -9.59
CA ASN A 277 3.24 -17.38 -10.19
C ASN A 277 4.57 -18.09 -9.89
N ARG A 278 5.58 -17.34 -9.43
CA ARG A 278 6.94 -17.85 -9.22
C ARG A 278 7.33 -17.99 -7.74
N GLY A 279 6.51 -17.48 -6.83
CA GLY A 279 6.80 -17.46 -5.40
C GLY A 279 6.43 -16.14 -4.72
N LEU A 280 7.00 -15.91 -3.54
CA LEU A 280 6.77 -14.72 -2.73
C LEU A 280 7.40 -13.49 -3.38
N ILE A 281 6.60 -12.48 -3.70
CA ILE A 281 7.02 -11.21 -4.32
C ILE A 281 7.23 -10.13 -3.26
N GLY A 282 6.49 -10.18 -2.16
CA GLY A 282 6.61 -9.18 -1.12
C GLY A 282 5.66 -9.39 0.05
N MET A 283 5.54 -8.32 0.83
CA MET A 283 4.67 -8.22 2.00
C MET A 283 3.70 -7.06 1.79
N HIS A 284 2.41 -7.29 2.01
CA HIS A 284 1.37 -6.28 1.81
C HIS A 284 1.42 -5.24 2.93
N LEU A 285 1.66 -3.97 2.58
CA LEU A 285 1.69 -2.84 3.51
C LEU A 285 0.28 -2.33 3.83
N GLY A 286 -0.47 -1.96 2.80
CA GLY A 286 -1.82 -1.43 2.95
C GLY A 286 -2.37 -0.86 1.65
N THR A 287 -3.61 -0.38 1.72
CA THR A 287 -4.34 0.21 0.60
C THR A 287 -4.26 1.73 0.60
N THR A 288 -4.24 2.31 -0.59
CA THR A 288 -4.47 3.74 -0.81
C THR A 288 -5.36 3.95 -2.02
N LEU A 289 -5.78 5.21 -2.20
CA LEU A 289 -6.42 5.67 -3.43
C LEU A 289 -5.38 6.38 -4.30
N TYR A 290 -5.17 5.89 -5.52
CA TYR A 290 -4.39 6.57 -6.55
C TYR A 290 -5.29 6.85 -7.75
N HIS A 291 -5.56 8.13 -8.05
CA HIS A 291 -6.49 8.54 -9.11
C HIS A 291 -7.85 7.79 -9.05
N ASN A 292 -8.45 7.70 -7.86
CA ASN A 292 -9.71 6.98 -7.59
C ASN A 292 -9.67 5.46 -7.80
N LEU A 293 -8.48 4.87 -7.93
CA LEU A 293 -8.29 3.42 -7.94
C LEU A 293 -7.74 2.98 -6.59
N ILE A 294 -8.36 1.96 -5.99
CA ILE A 294 -7.78 1.26 -4.84
C ILE A 294 -6.53 0.54 -5.33
N VAL A 295 -5.38 0.97 -4.82
CA VAL A 295 -4.08 0.38 -5.11
C VAL A 295 -3.38 0.02 -3.81
N ASN A 296 -2.60 -1.05 -3.86
CA ASN A 296 -1.97 -1.66 -2.70
C ASN A 296 -0.49 -1.46 -2.80
N TYR A 297 0.13 -1.01 -1.70
CA TYR A 297 1.58 -0.98 -1.60
C TYR A 297 2.09 -2.30 -1.06
N MET A 298 3.22 -2.72 -1.62
CA MET A 298 3.90 -3.95 -1.22
C MET A 298 5.38 -3.63 -1.00
N VAL A 299 5.90 -4.03 0.16
CA VAL A 299 7.35 -4.09 0.40
C VAL A 299 7.87 -5.28 -0.39
N ILE A 300 8.87 -5.06 -1.25
CA ILE A 300 9.42 -6.11 -2.10
C ILE A 300 10.38 -7.02 -1.32
N THR A 301 10.44 -8.28 -1.72
CA THR A 301 11.30 -9.30 -1.09
C THR A 301 12.78 -8.95 -1.05
N SER A 302 13.31 -8.13 -1.97
CA SER A 302 14.73 -7.73 -1.95
C SER A 302 15.10 -7.00 -0.67
N ASP A 303 14.24 -6.12 -0.17
CA ASP A 303 14.47 -5.40 1.09
C ASP A 303 14.34 -6.34 2.30
N LEU A 304 13.41 -7.29 2.24
CA LEU A 304 13.26 -8.29 3.31
C LEU A 304 14.49 -9.21 3.41
N ILE A 305 15.04 -9.62 2.26
CA ILE A 305 16.28 -10.40 2.18
C ILE A 305 17.47 -9.61 2.73
N HIS A 306 17.51 -8.28 2.52
CA HIS A 306 18.54 -7.43 3.10
C HIS A 306 18.55 -7.53 4.63
N GLY A 307 17.38 -7.40 5.27
CA GLY A 307 17.25 -7.57 6.72
C GLY A 307 17.76 -8.92 7.23
N ILE A 308 17.45 -10.02 6.54
CA ILE A 308 17.97 -11.36 6.90
C ILE A 308 19.50 -11.41 6.82
N ASN A 309 20.08 -10.86 5.75
CA ASN A 309 21.54 -10.88 5.56
C ASN A 309 22.26 -10.09 6.65
N VAL A 310 21.70 -8.95 7.08
CA VAL A 310 22.23 -8.17 8.22
C VAL A 310 22.26 -9.04 9.48
N VAL A 311 21.16 -9.73 9.81
CA VAL A 311 21.10 -10.60 10.99
C VAL A 311 22.12 -11.75 10.89
N LYS A 312 22.21 -12.42 9.74
CA LYS A 312 23.19 -13.51 9.53
C LYS A 312 24.63 -13.05 9.68
N HIS A 313 24.94 -11.83 9.23
CA HIS A 313 26.26 -11.25 9.39
C HIS A 313 26.57 -10.95 10.86
N GLN A 314 25.62 -10.39 11.61
CA GLN A 314 25.76 -10.14 13.06
C GLN A 314 25.97 -11.44 13.86
N ASP A 315 25.34 -12.53 13.43
CA ASP A 315 25.45 -13.84 14.07
C ASP A 315 26.70 -14.63 13.61
N SER A 316 27.46 -14.11 12.64
CA SER A 316 28.68 -14.76 12.18
C SER A 316 29.82 -14.55 13.18
N PRO A 317 30.60 -15.59 13.53
CA PRO A 317 31.74 -15.43 14.43
C PRO A 317 32.73 -14.45 13.81
N ALA A 318 33.13 -13.44 14.58
CA ALA A 318 34.12 -12.45 14.15
C ALA A 318 35.39 -13.16 13.67
N ARG A 319 35.77 -12.94 12.41
CA ARG A 319 37.07 -13.42 11.94
C ARG A 319 38.16 -12.65 12.69
N PRO A 320 39.14 -13.33 13.31
CA PRO A 320 40.24 -12.63 13.96
C PRO A 320 40.98 -11.79 12.91
N GLY A 321 40.94 -10.45 13.05
CA GLY A 321 41.74 -9.53 12.24
C GLY A 321 41.07 -8.83 11.05
N SER A 322 39.76 -9.02 10.79
CA SER A 322 39.09 -8.22 9.75
C SER A 322 38.66 -6.86 10.30
N ARG A 323 39.19 -5.76 9.72
CA ARG A 323 38.51 -4.47 9.80
C ARG A 323 37.14 -4.63 9.15
N GLU A 324 36.10 -4.07 9.78
CA GLU A 324 34.76 -3.98 9.18
C GLU A 324 34.88 -3.26 7.84
N GLU A 325 34.82 -4.02 6.75
CA GLU A 325 34.71 -3.41 5.42
C GLU A 325 33.24 -3.04 5.20
N PRO A 326 32.95 -1.80 4.80
CA PRO A 326 31.57 -1.38 4.58
C PRO A 326 30.95 -2.16 3.43
N ILE A 327 29.68 -2.51 3.60
CA ILE A 327 28.94 -3.35 2.66
C ILE A 327 28.73 -2.56 1.37
N ARG A 328 29.29 -3.06 0.26
CA ARG A 328 29.14 -2.48 -1.08
C ARG A 328 28.12 -3.27 -1.89
N ILE A 329 27.05 -2.62 -2.35
CA ILE A 329 26.02 -3.24 -3.17
C ILE A 329 25.91 -2.48 -4.49
N ARG A 330 25.89 -3.20 -5.62
CA ARG A 330 25.60 -2.62 -6.94
C ARG A 330 24.14 -2.84 -7.33
N VAL A 331 23.48 -1.76 -7.73
CA VAL A 331 22.16 -1.77 -8.39
C VAL A 331 22.23 -0.84 -9.60
N ASP A 332 21.91 -1.36 -10.79
CA ASP A 332 21.87 -0.62 -12.07
C ASP A 332 23.09 0.32 -12.26
N ASP A 333 24.28 -0.28 -12.22
CA ASP A 333 25.60 0.37 -12.34
C ASP A 333 25.98 1.37 -11.23
N LYS A 334 25.19 1.48 -10.16
CA LYS A 334 25.50 2.33 -9.00
C LYS A 334 25.87 1.51 -7.78
N GLU A 335 26.99 1.88 -7.16
CA GLU A 335 27.51 1.25 -5.94
C GLU A 335 27.05 2.05 -4.71
N PHE A 336 26.39 1.38 -3.79
CA PHE A 336 25.93 1.92 -2.51
C PHE A 336 26.77 1.31 -1.40
N VAL A 337 27.33 2.18 -0.56
CA VAL A 337 28.15 1.82 0.59
C VAL A 337 27.32 2.04 1.84
N GLY A 338 26.91 0.95 2.48
CA GLY A 338 26.28 0.99 3.81
C GLY A 338 27.36 1.04 4.88
N VAL A 339 27.24 1.99 5.81
CA VAL A 339 28.03 2.03 7.06
C VAL A 339 27.41 1.06 8.05
#